data_AF-A0AAU9Y3J6-F1
#
_entry.id   AF-A0AAU9Y3J6-F1
#
_cell.length_a   1.000
_cell.length_b   1.000
_cell.length_c   1.000
_cell.angle_alpha   90.00
_cell.angle_beta   90.00
_cell.angle_gamma   90.00
#
_symmetry.space_group_name_H-M   'P 1'
#
loop_
_entity.id
_entity.type
_entity.pdbx_description
1 polymer ?
#
loop_
_entity_poly.entity_id
_entity_poly.type
_entity_poly.pdbx_seq_one_letter_code
_entity_poly.pdbx_strand_id
1 'polypeptide(L)'
;MNCNEKELKAKLHNNRAIAHSKLGNHQDSLRDAEAAIELNPTFLKAIVRGAAACIELKRFEEAITWCDKGLAIDKNNRIFSSLRLQSVSEVGDKSMEEKDPISHDHGSASSGDVKKVIDLYNQGKEAIEYNNLDLKIAKEVGDKHGEGNAYGNLGNAYHRLGDFKKAIEYHNLHLKIAKK
;
A
#
# COMPACT_ATOMS: atom_id res chain seq x y z
N MET A 1 23.33 -4.21 1.83
CA MET A 1 21.99 -4.64 1.41
C MET A 1 22.10 -5.45 0.13
N ASN A 2 21.76 -6.73 0.16
CA ASN A 2 21.72 -7.56 -1.06
C ASN A 2 20.44 -7.25 -1.87
N CYS A 3 20.34 -7.75 -3.10
CA CYS A 3 19.21 -7.47 -4.00
C CYS A 3 17.87 -7.89 -3.37
N ASN A 4 17.84 -9.07 -2.74
CA ASN A 4 16.64 -9.64 -2.12
C ASN A 4 16.15 -8.79 -0.93
N GLU A 5 17.06 -8.23 -0.15
CA GLU A 5 16.76 -7.42 1.02
C GLU A 5 16.22 -6.03 0.62
N LYS A 6 16.77 -5.42 -0.45
CA LYS A 6 16.20 -4.19 -1.04
C LYS A 6 14.78 -4.43 -1.55
N GLU A 7 14.56 -5.54 -2.25
CA GLU A 7 13.25 -5.89 -2.78
C GLU A 7 12.23 -6.15 -1.66
N LEU A 8 12.63 -6.86 -0.59
CA LEU A 8 11.81 -7.07 0.59
C LEU A 8 11.41 -5.73 1.23
N LYS A 9 12.38 -4.84 1.47
CA LYS A 9 12.10 -3.53 2.07
C LYS A 9 11.17 -2.68 1.19
N ALA A 10 11.35 -2.69 -0.12
CA ALA A 10 10.45 -2.00 -1.04
C ALA A 10 9.00 -2.51 -0.92
N LYS A 11 8.81 -3.84 -0.81
CA LYS A 11 7.48 -4.43 -0.58
C LYS A 11 6.89 -4.01 0.76
N LEU A 12 7.68 -3.95 1.82
CA LEU A 12 7.23 -3.53 3.16
C LEU A 12 6.79 -2.07 3.19
N HIS A 13 7.58 -1.17 2.59
CA HIS A 13 7.21 0.23 2.41
C HIS A 13 5.90 0.35 1.63
N ASN A 14 5.75 -0.36 0.50
CA ASN A 14 4.50 -0.35 -0.25
C ASN A 14 3.29 -0.87 0.55
N ASN A 15 3.45 -1.91 1.37
CA ASN A 15 2.35 -2.42 2.20
C ASN A 15 1.94 -1.41 3.28
N ARG A 16 2.92 -0.76 3.91
CA ARG A 16 2.68 0.32 4.87
C ARG A 16 2.03 1.55 4.21
N ALA A 17 2.43 1.89 2.99
CA ALA A 17 1.80 2.95 2.19
C ALA A 17 0.30 2.71 1.99
N ILE A 18 -0.08 1.47 1.64
CA ILE A 18 -1.49 1.11 1.47
C ILE A 18 -2.27 1.32 2.77
N ALA A 19 -1.72 0.86 3.90
CA ALA A 19 -2.37 1.03 5.19
C ALA A 19 -2.52 2.51 5.59
N HIS A 20 -1.50 3.35 5.32
CA HIS A 20 -1.59 4.80 5.50
C HIS A 20 -2.66 5.44 4.62
N SER A 21 -2.71 5.10 3.33
CA SER A 21 -3.72 5.60 2.40
C SER A 21 -5.14 5.24 2.85
N LYS A 22 -5.36 4.03 3.39
CA LYS A 22 -6.65 3.61 3.94
C LYS A 22 -7.10 4.37 5.19
N LEU A 23 -6.17 5.01 5.90
CA LEU A 23 -6.47 5.88 7.04
C LEU A 23 -6.59 7.37 6.65
N GLY A 24 -6.45 7.72 5.36
CA GLY A 24 -6.39 9.10 4.90
C GLY A 24 -5.03 9.79 5.12
N ASN A 25 -4.01 9.04 5.57
CA ASN A 25 -2.66 9.57 5.77
C ASN A 25 -1.89 9.60 4.45
N HIS A 26 -2.37 10.36 3.47
CA HIS A 26 -1.83 10.35 2.10
C HIS A 26 -0.37 10.83 2.04
N GLN A 27 0.05 11.75 2.91
CA GLN A 27 1.44 12.20 2.98
C GLN A 27 2.40 11.08 3.42
N ASP A 28 2.01 10.26 4.40
CA ASP A 28 2.83 9.12 4.84
C ASP A 28 2.84 8.01 3.79
N SER A 29 1.70 7.80 3.11
CA SER A 29 1.64 6.90 1.95
C SER A 29 2.59 7.32 0.84
N LEU A 30 2.70 8.62 0.56
CA LEU A 30 3.63 9.14 -0.44
C LEU A 30 5.09 8.91 -0.02
N ARG A 31 5.45 9.23 1.23
CA ARG A 31 6.80 8.98 1.77
C ARG A 31 7.21 7.51 1.66
N ASP A 32 6.28 6.61 1.94
CA ASP A 32 6.53 5.18 1.78
C ASP A 32 6.67 4.74 0.32
N ALA A 33 5.88 5.30 -0.58
CA ALA A 33 6.04 5.07 -2.01
C ALA A 33 7.42 5.54 -2.52
N GLU A 34 7.86 6.72 -2.08
CA GLU A 34 9.21 7.26 -2.37
C GLU A 34 10.31 6.34 -1.86
N ALA A 35 10.25 5.92 -0.60
CA ALA A 35 11.21 4.99 -0.02
C ALA A 35 11.23 3.64 -0.76
N ALA A 36 10.07 3.15 -1.21
CA ALA A 36 9.98 1.91 -1.97
C ALA A 36 10.65 2.00 -3.35
N ILE A 37 10.49 3.13 -4.07
CA ILE A 37 11.13 3.31 -5.38
C ILE A 37 12.62 3.64 -5.29
N GLU A 38 13.08 4.25 -4.19
CA GLU A 38 14.51 4.43 -3.95
C GLU A 38 15.23 3.08 -3.85
N LEU A 39 14.57 2.10 -3.22
CA LEU A 39 15.06 0.73 -3.10
C LEU A 39 14.90 -0.08 -4.38
N ASN A 40 13.76 0.08 -5.07
CA ASN A 40 13.44 -0.61 -6.32
C ASN A 40 12.73 0.35 -7.31
N PRO A 41 13.48 1.04 -8.17
CA PRO A 41 12.92 2.03 -9.10
C PRO A 41 11.93 1.47 -10.11
N THR A 42 11.98 0.16 -10.39
CA THR A 42 11.07 -0.52 -11.33
C THR A 42 9.80 -1.04 -10.68
N PHE A 43 9.58 -0.77 -9.38
CA PHE A 43 8.45 -1.32 -8.64
C PHE A 43 7.15 -0.58 -8.95
N LEU A 44 6.49 -1.00 -10.04
CA LEU A 44 5.28 -0.37 -10.57
C LEU A 44 4.19 -0.13 -9.51
N LYS A 45 3.99 -1.07 -8.57
CA LYS A 45 2.98 -0.91 -7.50
C LYS A 45 3.27 0.30 -6.62
N ALA A 46 4.53 0.51 -6.23
CA ALA A 46 4.91 1.69 -5.44
C ALA A 46 4.74 2.98 -6.24
N ILE A 47 5.06 2.96 -7.53
CA ILE A 47 4.86 4.11 -8.43
C ILE A 47 3.37 4.49 -8.51
N VAL A 48 2.47 3.49 -8.67
CA VAL A 48 1.02 3.72 -8.64
C VAL A 48 0.59 4.31 -7.30
N ARG A 49 1.16 3.85 -6.17
CA ARG A 49 0.85 4.40 -4.84
C ARG A 49 1.30 5.86 -4.69
N GLY A 50 2.48 6.20 -5.20
CA GLY A 50 2.96 7.59 -5.22
C GLY A 50 2.04 8.49 -6.03
N ALA A 51 1.69 8.08 -7.25
CA ALA A 51 0.74 8.82 -8.10
C ALA A 51 -0.62 9.03 -7.42
N ALA A 52 -1.21 7.96 -6.87
CA ALA A 52 -2.50 8.04 -6.18
C ALA A 52 -2.42 8.94 -4.94
N ALA A 53 -1.36 8.85 -4.14
CA ALA A 53 -1.18 9.71 -2.97
C ALA A 53 -1.06 11.19 -3.36
N CYS A 54 -0.35 11.51 -4.46
CA CYS A 54 -0.27 12.87 -4.98
C CYS A 54 -1.65 13.40 -5.42
N ILE A 55 -2.48 12.58 -6.07
CA ILE A 55 -3.85 12.96 -6.48
C ILE A 55 -4.71 13.29 -5.25
N GLU A 56 -4.70 12.44 -4.23
CA GLU A 56 -5.44 12.69 -2.98
C GLU A 56 -4.98 13.96 -2.25
N LEU A 57 -3.69 14.31 -2.41
CA LEU A 57 -3.10 15.55 -1.90
C LEU A 57 -3.30 16.76 -2.82
N LYS A 58 -4.01 16.61 -3.96
CA LYS A 58 -4.19 17.64 -5.00
C LYS A 58 -2.87 18.17 -5.60
N ARG A 59 -1.82 17.35 -5.59
CA ARG A 59 -0.49 17.63 -6.17
C ARG A 59 -0.41 17.02 -7.57
N PHE A 60 -1.18 17.57 -8.51
CA PHE A 60 -1.44 16.95 -9.81
C PHE A 60 -0.20 16.90 -10.72
N GLU A 61 0.66 17.92 -10.69
CA GLU A 61 1.90 17.95 -11.46
C GLU A 61 2.87 16.82 -11.03
N GLU A 62 2.93 16.56 -9.73
CA GLU A 62 3.73 15.45 -9.19
C GLU A 62 3.11 14.10 -9.54
N ALA A 63 1.78 13.99 -9.49
CA ALA A 63 1.09 12.78 -9.94
C ALA A 63 1.37 12.45 -11.40
N ILE A 64 1.42 13.45 -12.28
CA ILE A 64 1.82 13.30 -13.70
C ILE A 64 3.25 12.75 -13.78
N THR A 65 4.18 13.34 -13.02
CA THR A 65 5.59 12.90 -12.97
C THR A 65 5.70 11.43 -12.55
N TRP A 66 4.93 11.00 -11.55
CA TRP A 66 4.86 9.59 -11.15
C TRP A 66 4.32 8.69 -12.26
N CYS A 67 3.27 9.13 -12.96
CA CYS A 67 2.70 8.36 -14.07
C CYS A 67 3.67 8.24 -15.24
N ASP A 68 4.39 9.31 -15.58
CA ASP A 68 5.40 9.31 -16.64
C ASP A 68 6.56 8.36 -16.32
N LYS A 69 7.01 8.34 -15.05
CA LYS A 69 7.99 7.33 -14.58
C LYS A 69 7.46 5.91 -14.77
N GLY A 70 6.20 5.65 -14.43
CA GLY A 70 5.56 4.35 -14.60
C GLY A 70 5.45 3.91 -16.07
N LEU A 71 5.04 4.83 -16.95
CA LEU A 71 4.92 4.60 -18.39
C LEU A 71 6.27 4.40 -19.09
N ALA A 72 7.34 4.99 -18.56
CA ALA A 72 8.70 4.74 -19.05
C ALA A 72 9.14 3.27 -18.83
N ILE A 73 8.59 2.61 -17.80
CA ILE A 73 8.86 1.19 -17.51
C ILE A 73 7.86 0.29 -18.26
N ASP A 74 6.57 0.63 -18.21
CA ASP A 74 5.49 -0.10 -18.87
C ASP A 74 4.56 0.86 -19.61
N LYS A 75 4.87 1.07 -20.89
CA LYS A 75 4.13 1.98 -21.79
C LYS A 75 2.66 1.63 -21.99
N ASN A 76 2.26 0.37 -21.75
CA ASN A 76 0.90 -0.11 -21.99
C ASN A 76 0.07 -0.15 -20.70
N ASN A 77 0.60 0.37 -19.60
CA ASN A 77 -0.08 0.32 -18.31
C ASN A 77 -1.27 1.28 -18.24
N ARG A 78 -2.48 0.70 -18.34
CA ARG A 78 -3.74 1.47 -18.32
C ARG A 78 -3.94 2.30 -17.07
N ILE A 79 -3.38 1.87 -15.93
CA ILE A 79 -3.52 2.60 -14.66
C ILE A 79 -2.79 3.93 -14.75
N PHE A 80 -1.53 3.94 -15.19
CA PHE A 80 -0.78 5.18 -15.34
C PHE A 80 -1.39 6.10 -16.40
N SER A 81 -1.84 5.56 -17.53
CA SER A 81 -2.53 6.37 -18.55
C SER A 81 -3.79 7.05 -17.99
N SER A 82 -4.59 6.32 -17.22
CA SER A 82 -5.82 6.85 -16.60
C SER A 82 -5.52 7.92 -15.54
N LEU A 83 -4.62 7.64 -14.59
CA LEU A 83 -4.25 8.57 -13.52
C LEU A 83 -3.60 9.84 -14.07
N ARG A 84 -2.78 9.70 -15.13
CA ARG A 84 -2.17 10.83 -15.83
C ARG A 84 -3.22 11.71 -16.50
N LEU A 85 -4.17 11.10 -17.23
CA LEU A 85 -5.24 11.84 -17.89
C LEU A 85 -6.06 12.65 -16.88
N GLN A 86 -6.46 12.01 -15.78
CA GLN A 86 -7.15 12.68 -14.67
C GLN A 86 -6.33 13.85 -14.12
N SER A 87 -5.03 13.67 -13.89
CA SER A 87 -4.19 14.73 -13.33
C SER A 87 -3.98 15.89 -14.32
N VAL A 88 -3.84 15.61 -15.62
CA VAL A 88 -3.69 16.64 -16.66
C VAL A 88 -4.96 17.47 -16.80
N SER A 89 -6.16 16.87 -16.72
CA SER A 89 -7.41 17.65 -16.78
C SER A 89 -7.55 18.63 -15.62
N GLU A 90 -7.03 18.30 -14.44
CA GLU A 90 -7.08 19.19 -13.26
C GLU A 90 -6.05 20.34 -13.34
N VAL A 91 -4.93 20.15 -14.06
CA VAL A 91 -3.93 21.22 -14.30
C VAL A 91 -4.36 22.15 -15.44
N GLY A 92 -5.12 21.63 -16.40
CA GLY A 92 -5.50 22.30 -17.65
C GLY A 92 -6.63 23.34 -17.57
N ASP A 93 -7.40 23.40 -16.48
CA ASP A 93 -8.48 24.38 -16.33
C ASP A 93 -8.51 25.03 -14.93
N LYS A 94 -8.18 26.32 -14.87
CA LYS A 94 -8.61 27.22 -13.79
C LYS A 94 -9.92 27.89 -14.21
N SER A 95 -11.00 27.14 -14.23
CA SER A 95 -12.34 27.68 -13.99
C SER A 95 -12.92 26.91 -12.82
N MET A 96 -13.27 27.63 -11.77
CA MET A 96 -14.04 27.11 -10.64
C MET A 96 -15.32 26.46 -11.20
N GLU A 97 -15.31 25.14 -11.26
CA GLU A 97 -16.52 24.37 -11.07
C GLU A 97 -16.39 23.71 -9.71
N GLU A 98 -17.13 24.27 -8.76
CA GLU A 98 -17.58 23.54 -7.59
C GLU A 98 -18.35 22.32 -8.12
N LYS A 99 -17.64 21.20 -8.26
CA LYS A 99 -18.30 19.93 -8.53
C LYS A 99 -18.92 19.50 -7.21
N ASP A 100 -20.25 19.56 -7.19
CA ASP A 100 -21.08 18.85 -6.23
C ASP A 100 -20.47 17.49 -5.92
N PRO A 101 -20.51 17.03 -4.65
CA PRO A 101 -19.87 15.79 -4.25
C PRO A 101 -20.37 14.67 -5.17
N ILE A 102 -19.48 14.22 -6.06
CA ILE A 102 -19.69 13.04 -6.87
C ILE A 102 -19.95 11.95 -5.85
N SER A 103 -21.18 11.46 -5.84
CA SER A 103 -21.51 10.22 -5.16
C SER A 103 -20.47 9.21 -5.64
N HIS A 104 -19.59 8.79 -4.73
CA HIS A 104 -18.97 7.51 -4.90
C HIS A 104 -20.13 6.54 -5.02
N ASP A 105 -20.36 6.07 -6.24
CA ASP A 105 -20.84 4.74 -6.45
C ASP A 105 -19.86 3.85 -5.69
N HIS A 106 -20.20 3.60 -4.42
CA HIS A 106 -19.86 2.36 -3.77
C HIS A 106 -20.48 1.32 -4.67
N GLY A 107 -19.72 0.93 -5.70
CA GLY A 107 -20.12 -0.07 -6.66
C GLY A 107 -20.80 -1.14 -5.86
N SER A 108 -22.12 -1.24 -6.05
CA SER A 108 -22.95 -2.06 -5.20
C SER A 108 -22.25 -3.40 -5.11
N ALA A 109 -21.79 -3.73 -3.90
CA ALA A 109 -21.36 -5.08 -3.64
C ALA A 109 -22.60 -5.88 -3.99
N SER A 110 -22.55 -6.49 -5.17
CA SER A 110 -23.35 -7.65 -5.48
C SER A 110 -23.41 -8.42 -4.17
N SER A 111 -24.61 -8.80 -3.76
CA SER A 111 -24.88 -9.80 -2.73
C SER A 111 -24.26 -11.17 -3.11
N GLY A 112 -23.07 -11.18 -3.70
CA GLY A 112 -22.13 -12.27 -3.82
C GLY A 112 -21.51 -12.54 -2.45
N ASP A 113 -22.33 -13.25 -1.68
CA ASP A 113 -21.99 -14.11 -0.57
C ASP A 113 -21.40 -13.40 0.66
N VAL A 114 -22.29 -12.99 1.56
CA VAL A 114 -21.99 -12.79 2.99
C VAL A 114 -21.09 -13.92 3.52
N LYS A 115 -21.29 -15.15 3.03
CA LYS A 115 -20.43 -16.32 3.27
C LYS A 115 -18.96 -16.07 2.91
N LYS A 116 -18.65 -15.51 1.74
CA LYS A 116 -17.28 -15.17 1.33
C LYS A 116 -16.65 -14.11 2.24
N VAL A 117 -17.43 -13.13 2.68
CA VAL A 117 -16.96 -12.11 3.63
C VAL A 117 -16.65 -12.74 5.00
N ILE A 118 -17.53 -13.62 5.48
CA ILE A 118 -17.32 -14.38 6.72
C ILE A 118 -16.10 -15.28 6.62
N ASP A 119 -15.93 -16.00 5.51
CA ASP A 119 -14.80 -16.90 5.29
C ASP A 119 -13.48 -16.12 5.27
N LEU A 120 -13.42 -14.96 4.61
CA LEU A 120 -12.24 -14.09 4.61
C LEU A 120 -11.93 -13.55 6.01
N TYR A 121 -12.96 -13.19 6.77
CA TYR A 121 -12.81 -12.72 8.14
C TYR A 121 -12.26 -13.82 9.06
N ASN A 122 -12.79 -15.04 8.95
CA ASN A 122 -12.32 -16.19 9.74
C ASN A 122 -10.88 -16.58 9.37
N GLN A 123 -10.55 -16.63 8.07
CA GLN A 123 -9.18 -16.86 7.60
C GLN A 123 -8.21 -15.79 8.13
N GLY A 124 -8.65 -14.53 8.20
CA GLY A 124 -7.84 -13.45 8.78
C GLY A 124 -7.57 -13.64 10.27
N LYS A 125 -8.55 -14.12 11.04
CA LYS A 125 -8.38 -14.44 12.46
C LYS A 125 -7.43 -15.61 12.70
N GLU A 126 -7.64 -16.71 11.99
CA GLU A 126 -6.77 -17.89 12.07
C GLU A 126 -5.33 -17.51 11.72
N ALA A 127 -5.14 -16.73 10.65
CA ALA A 127 -3.81 -16.24 10.28
C ALA A 127 -3.15 -15.44 11.41
N ILE A 128 -3.89 -14.63 12.17
CA ILE A 128 -3.33 -13.89 13.31
C ILE A 128 -2.88 -14.85 14.40
N GLU A 129 -3.66 -15.87 14.73
CA GLU A 129 -3.31 -16.86 15.75
C GLU A 129 -2.04 -17.62 15.39
N TYR A 130 -1.95 -18.16 14.17
CA TYR A 130 -0.76 -18.85 13.69
C TYR A 130 0.48 -17.93 13.68
N ASN A 131 0.37 -16.72 13.13
CA ASN A 131 1.52 -15.82 13.06
C ASN A 131 1.95 -15.29 14.45
N ASN A 132 1.04 -15.22 15.44
CA ASN A 132 1.41 -14.91 16.82
C ASN A 132 2.18 -16.05 17.48
N LEU A 133 1.81 -17.30 17.19
CA LEU A 133 2.56 -18.47 17.64
C LEU A 133 3.96 -18.49 17.02
N ASP A 134 4.06 -18.30 15.70
CA ASP A 134 5.34 -18.21 15.00
C ASP A 134 6.22 -17.09 15.58
N LEU A 135 5.63 -15.91 15.83
CA LEU A 135 6.34 -14.80 16.46
C LEU A 135 6.85 -15.15 17.85
N LYS A 136 6.05 -15.87 18.65
CA LYS A 136 6.44 -16.31 19.99
C LYS A 136 7.63 -17.28 19.92
N ILE A 137 7.54 -18.29 19.06
CA ILE A 137 8.60 -19.29 18.86
C ILE A 137 9.88 -18.59 18.37
N ALA A 138 9.78 -17.74 17.34
CA ALA A 138 10.92 -17.02 16.79
C ALA A 138 11.63 -16.16 17.84
N LYS A 139 10.87 -15.49 18.72
CA LYS A 139 11.45 -14.75 19.86
C LYS A 139 12.12 -15.64 20.88
N GLU A 140 11.52 -16.77 21.23
CA GLU A 140 12.06 -17.73 22.21
C GLU A 140 13.37 -18.35 21.73
N VAL A 141 13.48 -18.65 20.43
CA VAL A 141 14.71 -19.22 19.84
C VAL A 141 15.70 -18.16 19.33
N GLY A 142 15.35 -16.87 19.40
CA GLY A 142 16.18 -15.76 18.95
C GLY A 142 16.30 -15.60 17.43
N ASP A 143 15.40 -16.20 16.64
CA ASP A 143 15.37 -16.09 15.18
C ASP A 143 14.80 -14.73 14.74
N LYS A 144 15.70 -13.78 14.48
CA LYS A 144 15.32 -12.44 13.98
C LYS A 144 14.70 -12.45 12.60
N HIS A 145 15.07 -13.40 11.73
CA HIS A 145 14.45 -13.46 10.41
C HIS A 145 13.02 -13.97 10.52
N GLY A 146 12.78 -15.01 11.33
CA GLY A 146 11.46 -15.50 11.68
C GLY A 146 10.58 -14.43 12.34
N GLU A 147 11.12 -13.65 13.28
CA GLU A 147 10.42 -12.50 13.87
C GLU A 147 9.95 -11.51 12.80
N GLY A 148 10.83 -11.15 11.86
CA GLY A 148 10.50 -10.25 10.75
C GLY A 148 9.36 -10.78 9.88
N ASN A 149 9.45 -12.04 9.47
CA ASN A 149 8.43 -12.70 8.64
C ASN A 149 7.07 -12.73 9.34
N ALA A 150 7.03 -13.12 10.63
CA ALA A 150 5.81 -13.15 11.42
C ALA A 150 5.17 -11.75 11.54
N TYR A 151 5.97 -10.71 11.79
CA TYR A 151 5.48 -9.33 11.78
C TYR A 151 4.94 -8.89 10.42
N GLY A 152 5.60 -9.25 9.32
CA GLY A 152 5.09 -8.98 7.96
C GLY A 152 3.71 -9.61 7.72
N ASN A 153 3.55 -10.86 8.14
CA ASN A 153 2.31 -11.60 7.99
C ASN A 153 1.18 -11.06 8.87
N LEU A 154 1.49 -10.71 10.13
CA LEU A 154 0.53 -10.04 11.03
C LEU A 154 0.05 -8.72 10.43
N GLY A 155 0.95 -7.91 9.87
CA GLY A 155 0.58 -6.66 9.20
C GLY A 155 -0.40 -6.88 8.05
N ASN A 156 -0.14 -7.89 7.21
CA ASN A 156 -1.03 -8.27 6.11
C ASN A 156 -2.39 -8.79 6.60
N ALA A 157 -2.40 -9.58 7.69
CA ALA A 157 -3.62 -10.13 8.26
C ALA A 157 -4.52 -9.02 8.85
N TYR A 158 -3.95 -8.10 9.62
CA TYR A 158 -4.68 -6.93 10.14
C TYR A 158 -5.18 -6.01 9.02
N HIS A 159 -4.38 -5.84 7.96
CA HIS A 159 -4.85 -5.11 6.77
C HIS A 159 -6.08 -5.77 6.14
N ARG A 160 -6.12 -7.10 6.02
CA ARG A 160 -7.30 -7.83 5.49
C ARG A 160 -8.53 -7.69 6.38
N LEU A 161 -8.34 -7.59 7.70
CA LEU A 161 -9.41 -7.37 8.67
C LEU A 161 -9.83 -5.89 8.80
N GLY A 162 -9.15 -4.97 8.12
CA GLY A 162 -9.45 -3.53 8.17
C GLY A 162 -8.85 -2.78 9.37
N ASP A 163 -8.08 -3.44 10.23
CA ASP A 163 -7.34 -2.77 11.31
C ASP A 163 -6.01 -2.22 10.78
N PHE A 164 -6.11 -1.13 10.02
CA PHE A 164 -4.96 -0.52 9.36
C PHE A 164 -3.95 0.06 10.35
N LYS A 165 -4.36 0.45 11.56
CA LYS A 165 -3.46 0.94 12.61
C LYS A 165 -2.51 -0.17 13.07
N LYS A 166 -3.05 -1.35 13.39
CA LYS A 166 -2.20 -2.51 13.71
C LYS A 166 -1.37 -2.97 12.52
N ALA A 167 -1.92 -2.90 11.31
CA ALA A 167 -1.15 -3.23 10.11
C ALA A 167 0.12 -2.37 10.00
N ILE A 168 0.01 -1.05 10.21
CA ILE A 168 1.15 -0.12 10.23
C ILE A 168 2.14 -0.46 11.34
N GLU A 169 1.67 -0.74 12.56
CA GLU A 169 2.52 -1.12 13.68
C GLU A 169 3.38 -2.35 13.35
N TYR A 170 2.76 -3.40 12.83
CA TYR A 170 3.47 -4.62 12.45
C TYR A 170 4.39 -4.45 11.25
N HIS A 171 4.00 -3.67 10.25
CA HIS A 171 4.90 -3.31 9.14
C HIS A 171 6.10 -2.48 9.64
N ASN A 172 5.93 -1.60 10.64
CA ASN A 172 7.03 -0.87 11.28
C ASN A 172 8.00 -1.80 12.01
N LEU A 173 7.48 -2.78 12.75
CA LEU A 173 8.29 -3.78 13.45
C LEU A 173 9.11 -4.62 12.48
N HIS A 174 8.51 -5.08 11.39
CA HIS A 174 9.24 -5.79 10.33
C HIS A 174 10.32 -4.89 9.70
N LEU A 175 9.99 -3.65 9.33
CA LEU A 175 10.98 -2.71 8.78
C LEU A 175 12.14 -2.45 9.76
N LYS A 176 11.89 -2.40 11.07
CA LYS A 176 12.94 -2.22 12.09
C LYS A 176 13.90 -3.41 12.14
N ILE A 177 13.39 -4.63 11.95
CA ILE A 177 14.22 -5.84 11.86
C ILE A 177 14.99 -5.84 10.54
N ALA A 178 14.32 -5.58 9.42
CA ALA A 178 14.96 -5.56 8.11
C ALA A 178 16.05 -4.48 8.00
N LYS A 179 15.97 -3.38 8.76
CA LYS A 179 16.99 -2.31 8.77
C LYS A 179 18.37 -2.73 9.31
N LYS A 180 18.47 -3.86 10.01
CA LYS A 180 19.74 -4.41 10.51
C LYS A 180 20.36 -5.36 9.50
#